data_AF-A0A945EY47-F1
#
_entry.id   AF-A0A945EY47-F1
#
_cell.length_a   1.000
_cell.length_b   1.000
_cell.length_c   1.000
_cell.angle_alpha   90.00
_cell.angle_beta   90.00
_cell.angle_gamma   90.00
#
_symmetry.space_group_name_H-M   'P 1'
#
loop_
_entity.id
_entity.type
_entity.pdbx_description
1 polymer ?
#
loop_
_entity_poly.entity_id
_entity_poly.type
_entity_poly.pdbx_seq_one_letter_code
_entity_poly.pdbx_strand_id
1 'polypeptide(L)'
;MNKKGFSLVELSIVLIIIGMLIAGVSSGSKLIGQAKLRAVISDYNTYKNAYNTFYLTYDVLPGDMSATGALAFFGVTNKSSTCTSSTISYASEDNILLSMVDSPMSFWHMKLADLIGGNYDGEYLTAEEVGVTVGTSGYNSNAGFSFFTLGLDCNQWGYSNNEVYEMSYKNVLALGKIQTANFHVADNSVLKPVDAYNIDNKLDDGLPNSGIILADHGIDVGNSQQCTSLSSYASGYTSSDGTLSYMATNDYAACRMMFVMNF
;
A
#
# COMPACT_ATOMS: atom_id res chain seq x y z
N MET A 1 -58.82 -30.62 14.86
CA MET A 1 -58.00 -29.61 14.15
C MET A 1 -57.04 -30.34 13.21
N ASN A 2 -57.29 -30.32 11.90
CA ASN A 2 -56.37 -30.93 10.93
C ASN A 2 -55.13 -30.04 10.82
N LYS A 3 -54.00 -30.48 11.39
CA LYS A 3 -52.70 -29.87 11.13
C LYS A 3 -52.34 -30.18 9.67
N LYS A 4 -52.34 -29.16 8.80
CA LYS A 4 -51.78 -29.28 7.45
C LYS A 4 -50.25 -29.40 7.60
N GLY A 5 -49.71 -30.59 7.33
CA GLY A 5 -48.26 -30.79 7.21
C GLY A 5 -47.77 -30.21 5.89
N PHE A 6 -46.54 -29.70 5.87
CA PHE A 6 -45.88 -29.26 4.64
C PHE A 6 -45.68 -30.43 3.68
N SER A 7 -45.89 -30.20 2.39
CA SER A 7 -45.62 -31.18 1.35
C SER A 7 -44.12 -31.39 1.18
N LEU A 8 -43.70 -32.63 0.91
CA LEU A 8 -42.31 -32.94 0.55
C LEU A 8 -41.85 -32.14 -0.67
N VAL A 9 -42.76 -31.87 -1.61
CA VAL A 9 -42.46 -31.07 -2.81
C VAL A 9 -42.21 -29.61 -2.43
N GLU A 10 -43.01 -29.04 -1.52
CA GLU A 10 -42.83 -27.66 -1.05
C GLU A 10 -41.47 -27.50 -0.36
N LEU A 11 -41.10 -28.44 0.51
CA LEU A 11 -39.79 -28.41 1.16
C LEU A 11 -38.64 -28.56 0.15
N SER A 12 -38.80 -29.40 -0.88
CA SER A 12 -37.77 -29.63 -1.88
C SER A 12 -37.46 -28.40 -2.74
N ILE A 13 -38.48 -27.64 -3.16
CA ILE A 13 -38.30 -26.41 -3.93
C ILE A 13 -37.60 -25.35 -3.07
N VAL A 14 -37.98 -25.24 -1.80
CA VAL A 14 -37.34 -24.31 -0.86
C VAL A 14 -35.84 -24.61 -0.70
N LEU A 15 -35.47 -25.88 -0.52
CA LEU A 15 -34.06 -26.28 -0.40
C LEU A 15 -33.26 -26.03 -1.68
N ILE A 16 -33.85 -26.24 -2.86
CA ILE A 16 -33.22 -25.94 -4.14
C ILE A 16 -32.96 -24.43 -4.28
N ILE A 17 -33.95 -23.60 -3.95
CA ILE A 17 -33.81 -22.14 -4.01
C ILE A 17 -32.71 -21.68 -3.05
N ILE A 18 -32.71 -22.15 -1.80
CA ILE A 18 -31.65 -21.81 -0.83
C ILE A 18 -30.28 -22.26 -1.34
N GLY A 19 -30.17 -23.48 -1.89
CA GLY A 19 -28.92 -23.98 -2.47
C GLY A 19 -28.39 -23.12 -3.63
N MET A 20 -29.27 -22.71 -4.55
CA MET A 20 -28.89 -21.83 -5.66
C MET A 20 -28.49 -20.43 -5.18
N LEU A 21 -29.18 -19.88 -4.18
CA LEU A 21 -28.84 -18.57 -3.61
C LEU A 21 -27.46 -18.59 -2.92
N ILE A 22 -27.16 -19.63 -2.14
CA ILE A 22 -25.84 -19.77 -1.49
C ILE A 22 -24.73 -19.88 -2.54
N ALA A 23 -24.93 -20.69 -3.58
CA ALA A 23 -23.96 -20.83 -4.67
C ALA A 23 -23.75 -19.52 -5.44
N GLY A 24 -24.83 -18.78 -5.70
CA GLY A 24 -24.79 -17.48 -6.37
C GLY A 24 -24.03 -16.43 -5.55
N VAL A 25 -24.35 -16.29 -4.26
CA VAL A 25 -23.71 -15.31 -3.37
C VAL A 25 -22.23 -15.64 -3.16
N SER A 26 -21.88 -16.92 -2.97
CA SER A 26 -20.49 -17.36 -2.81
C SER A 26 -19.64 -17.09 -4.05
N SER A 27 -20.22 -17.25 -5.25
CA SER A 27 -19.53 -16.93 -6.50
C SER A 27 -19.38 -15.42 -6.69
N GLY A 28 -20.44 -14.66 -6.37
CA GLY A 28 -20.42 -13.19 -6.44
C GLY A 28 -19.38 -12.56 -5.52
N SER A 29 -19.22 -13.05 -4.29
CA SER A 29 -18.23 -12.51 -3.35
C SER A 29 -16.79 -12.72 -3.83
N LYS A 30 -16.48 -13.86 -4.47
CA LYS A 30 -15.17 -14.12 -5.08
C LYS A 30 -14.87 -13.17 -6.25
N LEU A 31 -15.86 -12.88 -7.09
CA LEU A 31 -15.72 -11.92 -8.20
C LEU A 31 -15.43 -10.50 -7.67
N ILE A 32 -16.12 -10.07 -6.63
CA ILE A 32 -15.86 -8.79 -5.97
C ILE A 32 -14.43 -8.75 -5.40
N GLY A 33 -13.99 -9.82 -4.73
CA GLY A 33 -12.62 -9.95 -4.24
C GLY A 33 -11.59 -9.77 -5.35
N GLN A 34 -11.75 -10.51 -6.46
CA GLN A 34 -10.86 -10.38 -7.61
C GLN A 34 -10.89 -8.99 -8.25
N ALA A 35 -12.06 -8.34 -8.30
CA ALA A 35 -12.19 -6.98 -8.80
C ALA A 35 -11.38 -5.98 -7.95
N LYS A 36 -11.40 -6.14 -6.61
CA LYS A 36 -10.60 -5.33 -5.69
C LYS A 36 -9.10 -5.52 -5.91
N LEU A 37 -8.62 -6.76 -6.08
CA LEU A 37 -7.20 -7.01 -6.35
C LEU A 37 -6.77 -6.40 -7.70
N ARG A 38 -7.62 -6.51 -8.73
CA ARG A 38 -7.37 -5.85 -10.02
C ARG A 38 -7.35 -4.33 -9.91
N ALA A 39 -8.19 -3.75 -9.07
CA ALA A 39 -8.19 -2.31 -8.81
C ALA A 39 -6.85 -1.86 -8.19
N VAL A 40 -6.36 -2.57 -7.16
CA VAL A 40 -5.04 -2.32 -6.56
C VAL A 40 -3.92 -2.34 -7.61
N ILE A 41 -3.91 -3.37 -8.47
CA ILE A 41 -2.92 -3.48 -9.55
C ILE A 41 -3.03 -2.31 -10.53
N SER A 42 -4.25 -1.88 -10.87
CA SER A 42 -4.48 -0.73 -11.73
C SER A 42 -3.99 0.58 -11.11
N ASP A 43 -4.23 0.77 -9.81
CA ASP A 43 -3.79 1.95 -9.07
C ASP A 43 -2.26 1.99 -8.99
N TYR A 44 -1.61 0.86 -8.66
CA TYR A 44 -0.15 0.72 -8.69
C TYR A 44 0.44 1.14 -10.04
N ASN A 45 -0.10 0.62 -11.15
CA ASN A 45 0.38 0.98 -12.49
C ASN A 45 0.16 2.46 -12.80
N THR A 46 -0.94 3.05 -12.33
CA THR A 46 -1.23 4.48 -12.51
C THR A 46 -0.18 5.33 -11.81
N TYR A 47 0.09 5.07 -10.53
CA TYR A 47 1.10 5.81 -9.78
C TYR A 47 2.52 5.56 -10.29
N LYS A 48 2.85 4.32 -10.68
CA LYS A 48 4.15 3.99 -11.30
C LYS A 48 4.40 4.77 -12.59
N ASN A 49 3.40 4.82 -13.47
CA ASN A 49 3.52 5.55 -14.73
C ASN A 49 3.66 7.06 -14.50
N ALA A 50 2.87 7.62 -13.58
CA ALA A 50 2.97 9.02 -13.21
C ALA A 50 4.34 9.35 -12.59
N TYR A 51 4.82 8.51 -11.69
CA TYR A 51 6.12 8.63 -11.04
C TYR A 51 7.26 8.66 -12.07
N ASN A 52 7.29 7.68 -12.97
CA ASN A 52 8.33 7.61 -14.01
C ASN A 52 8.21 8.76 -15.03
N THR A 53 6.98 9.14 -15.41
CA THR A 53 6.77 10.27 -16.34
C THR A 53 7.22 11.59 -15.73
N PHE A 54 6.95 11.80 -14.43
CA PHE A 54 7.43 12.97 -13.71
C PHE A 54 8.95 13.04 -13.74
N TYR A 55 9.62 11.95 -13.37
CA TYR A 55 11.09 11.88 -13.40
C TYR A 55 11.65 12.16 -14.79
N LEU A 56 11.12 11.53 -15.83
CA LEU A 56 11.56 11.75 -17.22
C LEU A 56 11.33 13.18 -17.73
N THR A 57 10.35 13.90 -17.16
CA THR A 57 9.98 15.26 -17.59
C THR A 57 10.79 16.32 -16.86
N TYR A 58 11.05 16.13 -15.56
CA TYR A 58 11.64 17.15 -14.68
C TYR A 58 13.03 16.80 -14.16
N ASP A 59 13.55 15.61 -14.47
CA ASP A 59 14.86 15.08 -14.03
C ASP A 59 15.04 15.07 -12.50
N VAL A 60 13.92 14.90 -11.78
CA VAL A 60 13.85 14.84 -10.32
C VAL A 60 12.64 14.02 -9.89
N LEU A 61 12.70 13.38 -8.72
CA LEU A 61 11.57 12.59 -8.21
C LEU A 61 10.40 13.49 -7.83
N PRO A 62 9.14 13.04 -8.04
CA PRO A 62 8.02 13.68 -7.37
C PRO A 62 8.25 13.56 -5.84
N GLY A 63 7.83 14.56 -5.08
CA GLY A 63 8.17 14.68 -3.66
C GLY A 63 9.50 15.38 -3.39
N ASP A 64 10.56 15.00 -4.12
CA ASP A 64 11.95 15.45 -3.87
C ASP A 64 12.37 16.73 -4.65
N MET A 65 11.49 17.26 -5.49
CA MET A 65 11.76 18.52 -6.21
C MET A 65 11.97 19.68 -5.23
N SER A 66 13.04 20.46 -5.43
CA SER A 66 13.33 21.64 -4.60
C SER A 66 12.24 22.72 -4.72
N ALA A 67 12.11 23.57 -3.71
CA ALA A 67 11.15 24.68 -3.73
C ALA A 67 11.37 25.65 -4.91
N THR A 68 12.63 25.81 -5.33
CA THR A 68 12.98 26.62 -6.51
C THR A 68 12.52 25.93 -7.81
N GLY A 69 12.69 24.61 -7.91
CA GLY A 69 12.17 23.82 -9.02
C GLY A 69 10.65 23.90 -9.12
N ALA A 70 9.95 23.70 -8.00
CA ALA A 70 8.49 23.78 -7.95
C ALA A 70 7.99 25.18 -8.35
N LEU A 71 8.67 26.24 -7.92
CA LEU A 71 8.34 27.61 -8.31
C LEU A 71 8.55 27.83 -9.82
N ALA A 72 9.63 27.29 -10.38
CA ALA A 72 9.97 27.44 -11.79
C ALA A 72 8.98 26.70 -12.71
N PHE A 73 8.58 25.48 -12.37
CA PHE A 73 7.71 24.65 -13.22
C PHE A 73 6.22 24.87 -12.98
N PHE A 74 5.81 25.11 -11.73
CA PHE A 74 4.40 25.14 -11.32
C PHE A 74 3.95 26.48 -10.73
N GLY A 75 4.86 27.44 -10.54
CA GLY A 75 4.51 28.74 -9.97
C GLY A 75 4.12 28.71 -8.49
N VAL A 76 4.44 27.61 -7.79
CA VAL A 76 4.13 27.40 -6.36
C VAL A 76 5.36 26.95 -5.62
N THR A 77 5.42 27.18 -4.31
CA THR A 77 6.51 26.69 -3.45
C THR A 77 6.06 25.46 -2.68
N ASN A 78 7.00 24.56 -2.37
CA ASN A 78 6.75 23.38 -1.54
C ASN A 78 6.08 23.75 -0.21
N LYS A 79 5.15 22.91 0.23
CA LYS A 79 4.37 23.13 1.46
C LYS A 79 5.10 22.68 2.72
N SER A 80 5.94 21.65 2.60
CA SER A 80 6.79 21.17 3.67
C SER A 80 8.17 20.85 3.10
N SER A 81 9.25 21.21 3.80
CA SER A 81 10.60 21.21 3.22
C SER A 81 11.64 20.38 3.95
N THR A 82 11.34 19.78 5.10
CA THR A 82 12.35 19.03 5.85
C THR A 82 11.75 18.05 6.85
N CYS A 83 12.21 16.80 6.81
CA CYS A 83 12.29 15.97 8.02
C CYS A 83 13.73 16.04 8.53
N THR A 84 13.92 16.56 9.73
CA THR A 84 15.22 16.55 10.42
C THR A 84 15.23 15.41 11.43
N SER A 85 16.06 14.37 11.20
CA SER A 85 16.39 13.45 12.29
C SER A 85 17.46 14.07 13.19
N SER A 86 17.70 13.50 14.38
CA SER A 86 18.77 13.98 15.27
C SER A 86 20.18 13.88 14.69
N THR A 87 20.34 13.18 13.56
CA THR A 87 21.65 12.74 13.05
C THR A 87 21.88 13.10 11.57
N ILE A 88 20.82 13.22 10.76
CA ILE A 88 20.91 13.47 9.31
C ILE A 88 19.85 14.50 8.90
N SER A 89 20.27 15.49 8.10
CA SER A 89 19.38 16.36 7.32
C SER A 89 19.39 15.88 5.88
N TYR A 90 18.24 15.41 5.40
CA TYR A 90 18.03 15.07 3.99
C TYR A 90 17.72 16.35 3.23
N ALA A 91 18.27 16.47 2.02
CA ALA A 91 18.15 17.66 1.20
C ALA A 91 17.25 17.34 0.00
N SER A 92 16.59 18.35 -0.57
CA SER A 92 15.90 18.15 -1.85
C SER A 92 16.87 17.73 -2.94
N GLU A 93 16.39 16.96 -3.90
CA GLU A 93 17.12 16.46 -5.08
C GLU A 93 18.19 15.41 -4.75
N ASP A 94 18.03 14.67 -3.65
CA ASP A 94 18.92 13.58 -3.22
C ASP A 94 18.43 12.18 -3.64
N ASN A 95 17.31 12.11 -4.38
CA ASN A 95 16.58 10.91 -4.80
C ASN A 95 16.01 10.08 -3.65
N ILE A 96 15.86 10.69 -2.47
CA ILE A 96 15.24 10.09 -1.31
C ILE A 96 13.82 10.65 -1.16
N LEU A 97 12.89 9.76 -0.84
CA LEU A 97 11.51 10.07 -0.50
C LEU A 97 11.30 9.80 0.98
N LEU A 98 11.11 10.87 1.72
CA LEU A 98 10.75 10.83 3.12
C LEU A 98 9.24 10.66 3.24
N SER A 99 8.83 9.60 3.93
CA SER A 99 7.43 9.26 4.16
C SER A 99 6.61 10.46 4.65
N MET A 100 7.13 11.25 5.59
CA MET A 100 6.35 12.36 6.17
C MET A 100 6.14 13.52 5.20
N VAL A 101 7.18 13.86 4.43
CA VAL A 101 7.28 15.14 3.74
C VAL A 101 7.11 14.93 2.25
N ASP A 102 7.88 14.00 1.70
CA ASP A 102 7.94 13.77 0.27
C ASP A 102 6.82 12.85 -0.19
N SER A 103 6.24 12.01 0.66
CA SER A 103 5.07 11.19 0.28
C SER A 103 3.86 12.04 -0.14
N PRO A 104 3.30 12.92 0.71
CA PRO A 104 2.17 13.76 0.30
C PRO A 104 2.57 14.69 -0.87
N MET A 105 3.80 15.21 -0.83
CA MET A 105 4.36 16.03 -1.90
C MET A 105 4.53 15.25 -3.22
N SER A 106 4.76 13.94 -3.19
CA SER A 106 4.86 13.11 -4.40
C SER A 106 3.55 13.10 -5.16
N PHE A 107 2.44 12.88 -4.44
CA PHE A 107 1.12 12.95 -5.05
C PHE A 107 0.78 14.37 -5.50
N TRP A 108 1.16 15.38 -4.73
CA TRP A 108 0.94 16.78 -5.10
C TRP A 108 1.72 17.19 -6.35
N HIS A 109 3.01 16.89 -6.44
CA HIS A 109 3.85 17.15 -7.62
C HIS A 109 3.31 16.45 -8.86
N MET A 110 2.96 15.16 -8.76
CA MET A 110 2.34 14.44 -9.87
C MET A 110 0.98 15.04 -10.27
N LYS A 111 0.21 15.56 -9.31
CA LYS A 111 -1.04 16.28 -9.58
C LYS A 111 -0.81 17.65 -10.23
N LEU A 112 0.20 18.41 -9.81
CA LEU A 112 0.56 19.69 -10.42
C LEU A 112 1.02 19.54 -11.87
N ALA A 113 1.64 18.39 -12.19
CA ALA A 113 2.03 18.01 -13.54
C ALA A 113 0.88 17.37 -14.35
N ASP A 114 -0.36 17.36 -13.85
CA ASP A 114 -1.54 16.73 -14.47
C ASP A 114 -1.35 15.23 -14.81
N LEU A 115 -0.48 14.52 -14.08
CA LEU A 115 -0.20 13.09 -14.29
C LEU A 115 -1.16 12.18 -13.54
N ILE A 116 -1.76 12.68 -12.45
CA ILE A 116 -2.79 11.98 -11.67
C ILE A 116 -3.94 12.93 -11.31
N GLY A 117 -5.14 12.38 -11.15
CA GLY A 117 -6.29 13.08 -10.59
C GLY A 117 -6.35 12.98 -9.06
N GLY A 118 -7.05 13.91 -8.41
CA GLY A 118 -7.22 13.94 -6.96
C GLY A 118 -7.15 15.35 -6.39
N ASN A 119 -7.33 15.48 -5.08
CA ASN A 119 -7.29 16.77 -4.37
C ASN A 119 -6.01 16.90 -3.53
N TYR A 120 -4.92 16.26 -3.98
CA TYR A 120 -3.65 16.29 -3.27
C TYR A 120 -3.16 17.71 -3.06
N ASP A 121 -2.75 18.04 -1.84
CA ASP A 121 -2.35 19.39 -1.42
C ASP A 121 -0.87 19.50 -1.00
N GLY A 122 -0.19 18.36 -0.83
CA GLY A 122 1.22 18.29 -0.46
C GLY A 122 1.50 18.63 1.00
N GLU A 123 0.44 18.82 1.79
CA GLU A 123 0.58 19.22 3.19
C GLU A 123 0.96 18.01 4.06
N TYR A 124 1.81 18.29 5.04
CA TYR A 124 2.08 17.35 6.11
C TYR A 124 0.95 17.42 7.14
N LEU A 125 0.15 16.36 7.24
CA LEU A 125 -0.92 16.22 8.22
C LEU A 125 -0.65 15.05 9.17
N THR A 126 -1.09 15.18 10.43
CA THR A 126 -1.01 14.08 11.42
C THR A 126 -2.06 12.99 11.20
N ALA A 127 -3.05 13.24 10.34
CA ALA A 127 -4.07 12.28 9.94
C ALA A 127 -4.00 12.10 8.42
N GLU A 128 -3.91 10.86 7.98
CA GLU A 128 -3.91 10.53 6.57
C GLU A 128 -5.32 10.64 5.99
N GLU A 129 -5.43 11.31 4.85
CA GLU A 129 -6.66 11.51 4.13
C GLU A 129 -6.50 10.96 2.70
N VAL A 130 -7.28 9.93 2.39
CA VAL A 130 -7.23 9.25 1.10
C VAL A 130 -7.61 10.21 -0.03
N GLY A 131 -6.71 10.39 -1.00
CA GLY A 131 -6.87 11.31 -2.12
C GLY A 131 -6.50 12.77 -1.80
N VAL A 132 -5.92 13.02 -0.62
CA VAL A 132 -5.42 14.34 -0.18
C VAL A 132 -3.94 14.24 0.24
N THR A 133 -3.63 13.43 1.24
CA THR A 133 -2.23 13.24 1.71
C THR A 133 -1.65 11.87 1.36
N VAL A 134 -2.50 10.88 1.07
CA VAL A 134 -2.11 9.55 0.59
C VAL A 134 -2.88 9.17 -0.67
N GLY A 135 -2.26 8.38 -1.54
CA GLY A 135 -2.86 7.90 -2.78
C GLY A 135 -4.12 7.07 -2.55
N THR A 136 -5.10 7.21 -3.43
CA THR A 136 -6.32 6.39 -3.42
C THR A 136 -6.06 4.93 -3.78
N SER A 137 -6.78 4.00 -3.15
CA SER A 137 -6.79 2.57 -3.47
C SER A 137 -8.21 2.03 -3.67
N GLY A 138 -8.42 1.28 -4.76
CA GLY A 138 -9.68 0.61 -5.07
C GLY A 138 -9.97 -0.65 -4.24
N TYR A 139 -9.11 -1.00 -3.28
CA TYR A 139 -9.30 -2.18 -2.42
C TYR A 139 -10.43 -1.98 -1.40
N ASN A 140 -10.37 -0.89 -0.63
CA ASN A 140 -11.40 -0.42 0.29
C ASN A 140 -11.16 1.05 0.67
N SER A 141 -12.12 1.69 1.35
CA SER A 141 -12.07 3.12 1.70
C SER A 141 -10.97 3.50 2.70
N ASN A 142 -10.40 2.53 3.39
CA ASN A 142 -9.38 2.74 4.42
C ASN A 142 -8.00 2.28 3.94
N ALA A 143 -7.85 1.97 2.64
CA ALA A 143 -6.60 1.61 2.01
C ALA A 143 -6.03 2.82 1.30
N GLY A 144 -4.73 3.07 1.48
CA GLY A 144 -4.03 4.18 0.87
C GLY A 144 -2.66 3.78 0.36
N PHE A 145 -2.14 4.57 -0.56
CA PHE A 145 -0.78 4.45 -1.07
C PHE A 145 0.13 5.55 -0.55
N SER A 146 1.39 5.20 -0.28
CA SER A 146 2.41 6.15 0.18
C SER A 146 3.77 5.90 -0.45
N PHE A 147 4.56 6.96 -0.63
CA PHE A 147 5.92 6.84 -1.12
C PHE A 147 6.91 6.97 0.03
N PHE A 148 7.94 6.14 0.04
CA PHE A 148 9.10 6.36 0.90
C PHE A 148 10.31 5.57 0.42
N THR A 149 11.48 5.90 0.94
CA THR A 149 12.73 5.15 0.74
C THR A 149 12.97 4.17 1.90
N LEU A 150 13.24 2.91 1.59
CA LEU A 150 13.61 1.92 2.61
C LEU A 150 14.98 2.25 3.23
N GLY A 151 15.19 1.92 4.51
CA GLY A 151 16.51 2.02 5.13
C GLY A 151 16.85 3.37 5.78
N LEU A 152 15.87 4.26 6.01
CA LEU A 152 16.11 5.61 6.53
C LEU A 152 15.46 5.88 7.89
N ASP A 153 16.21 6.50 8.80
CA ASP A 153 15.79 6.84 10.18
C ASP A 153 14.57 7.75 10.29
N CYS A 154 14.40 8.62 9.30
CA CYS A 154 13.29 9.58 9.19
C CYS A 154 11.99 8.94 8.68
N ASN A 155 12.05 7.71 8.17
CA ASN A 155 10.87 6.93 7.85
C ASN A 155 10.45 6.17 9.11
N GLN A 156 9.47 6.74 9.81
CA GLN A 156 9.09 6.25 11.13
C GLN A 156 8.57 4.81 11.05
N TRP A 157 9.08 3.99 11.96
CA TRP A 157 8.78 2.57 12.19
C TRP A 157 9.33 1.59 11.16
N GLY A 158 10.56 1.15 11.48
CA GLY A 158 11.00 -0.21 11.26
C GLY A 158 11.99 -0.39 10.13
N TYR A 159 12.13 0.61 9.29
CA TYR A 159 13.10 0.60 8.21
C TYR A 159 14.27 1.53 8.48
N SER A 160 14.41 2.04 9.72
CA SER A 160 15.49 2.91 10.18
C SER A 160 16.84 2.18 10.35
N ASN A 161 16.77 0.92 10.73
CA ASN A 161 17.89 0.01 10.90
C ASN A 161 18.02 -0.78 9.60
N ASN A 162 19.24 -0.91 9.06
CA ASN A 162 19.52 -1.73 7.88
C ASN A 162 18.76 -3.06 7.93
N GLU A 163 17.63 -3.12 7.22
CA GLU A 163 17.22 -4.10 6.21
C GLU A 163 15.70 -4.25 6.13
N VAL A 164 15.21 -4.36 4.89
CA VAL A 164 13.87 -4.88 4.53
C VAL A 164 14.09 -5.96 3.48
N TYR A 165 14.96 -6.93 3.75
CA TYR A 165 15.57 -7.81 2.74
C TYR A 165 16.62 -7.13 1.83
N GLU A 166 17.56 -6.37 2.39
CA GLU A 166 18.67 -5.70 1.65
C GLU A 166 18.28 -4.60 0.65
N MET A 167 17.00 -4.25 0.52
CA MET A 167 16.56 -3.17 -0.38
C MET A 167 16.73 -1.76 0.20
N SER A 168 17.73 -1.55 1.05
CA SER A 168 18.03 -0.22 1.59
C SER A 168 18.24 0.78 0.45
N TYR A 169 17.76 2.01 0.64
CA TYR A 169 17.80 3.10 -0.34
C TYR A 169 16.98 2.87 -1.61
N LYS A 170 16.03 1.92 -1.61
CA LYS A 170 15.05 1.79 -2.68
C LYS A 170 13.79 2.60 -2.38
N ASN A 171 13.37 3.38 -3.37
CA ASN A 171 12.07 4.05 -3.33
C ASN A 171 10.98 3.00 -3.54
N VAL A 172 9.97 3.03 -2.68
CA VAL A 172 8.82 2.14 -2.75
C VAL A 172 7.53 2.93 -2.74
N LEU A 173 6.52 2.38 -3.40
CA LEU A 173 5.13 2.73 -3.20
C LEU A 173 4.53 1.68 -2.27
N ALA A 174 4.14 2.04 -1.06
CA ALA A 174 3.51 1.13 -0.12
C ALA A 174 1.99 1.22 -0.17
N LEU A 175 1.35 0.08 0.01
CA LEU A 175 -0.09 -0.08 0.20
C LEU A 175 -0.34 -0.58 1.61
N GLY A 176 -1.11 0.20 2.36
CA GLY A 176 -1.46 -0.12 3.74
C GLY A 176 -2.77 0.53 4.16
N LYS A 177 -3.14 0.31 5.41
CA LYS A 177 -4.33 0.89 6.00
C LYS A 177 -4.02 2.28 6.54
N ILE A 178 -4.90 3.24 6.26
CA ILE A 178 -4.74 4.63 6.68
C ILE A 178 -4.78 4.81 8.20
N GLN A 179 -3.99 5.75 8.70
CA GLN A 179 -3.87 6.14 10.10
C GLN A 179 -4.46 7.53 10.32
N THR A 180 -5.29 7.68 11.36
CA THR A 180 -5.96 8.95 11.69
C THR A 180 -5.46 9.61 12.97
N ALA A 181 -4.50 8.99 13.67
CA ALA A 181 -4.11 9.40 15.01
C ALA A 181 -2.60 9.31 15.30
N ASN A 182 -1.85 8.56 14.51
CA ASN A 182 -0.41 8.37 14.71
C ASN A 182 0.35 8.47 13.39
N PHE A 183 1.61 8.87 13.52
CA PHE A 183 2.44 9.36 12.45
C PHE A 183 3.09 8.23 11.64
N HIS A 184 2.32 7.51 10.81
CA HIS A 184 2.89 6.45 9.98
C HIS A 184 2.21 6.38 8.63
N VAL A 185 3.02 6.21 7.59
CA VAL A 185 2.51 6.29 6.23
C VAL A 185 2.24 4.89 5.68
N ALA A 186 0.96 4.49 5.71
CA ALA A 186 0.48 3.18 5.24
C ALA A 186 1.21 1.96 5.84
N ASP A 187 1.48 1.98 7.15
CA ASP A 187 2.20 0.96 7.91
C ASP A 187 1.32 -0.17 8.47
N ASN A 188 0.01 0.01 8.44
CA ASN A 188 -0.94 -0.96 8.97
C ASN A 188 -1.40 -1.96 7.92
N SER A 189 -1.84 -3.11 8.41
CA SER A 189 -2.32 -4.22 7.62
C SER A 189 -3.62 -3.88 6.92
N VAL A 190 -3.69 -4.15 5.62
CA VAL A 190 -4.90 -3.94 4.82
C VAL A 190 -5.30 -5.16 4.01
N LEU A 191 -4.33 -6.00 3.61
CA LEU A 191 -4.57 -7.18 2.81
C LEU A 191 -4.55 -8.46 3.64
N LYS A 192 -5.34 -9.45 3.21
CA LYS A 192 -5.14 -10.82 3.70
C LYS A 192 -3.89 -11.41 3.04
N PRO A 193 -3.21 -12.38 3.68
CA PRO A 193 -2.04 -13.01 3.07
C PRO A 193 -2.32 -13.66 1.71
N VAL A 194 -3.50 -14.28 1.55
CA VAL A 194 -3.90 -14.84 0.25
C VAL A 194 -4.11 -13.75 -0.83
N ASP A 195 -4.58 -12.57 -0.43
CA ASP A 195 -4.81 -11.46 -1.36
C ASP A 195 -3.48 -10.81 -1.78
N ALA A 196 -2.56 -10.64 -0.83
CA ALA A 196 -1.19 -10.17 -1.10
C ALA A 196 -0.45 -11.15 -2.03
N TYR A 197 -0.48 -12.45 -1.73
CA TYR A 197 0.08 -13.50 -2.59
C TYR A 197 -0.47 -13.45 -4.02
N ASN A 198 -1.79 -13.25 -4.18
CA ASN A 198 -2.42 -13.20 -5.50
C ASN A 198 -1.99 -11.95 -6.31
N ILE A 199 -1.72 -10.83 -5.64
CA ILE A 199 -1.19 -9.62 -6.29
C ILE A 199 0.26 -9.84 -6.70
N ASP A 200 1.07 -10.33 -5.76
CA ASP A 200 2.48 -10.63 -5.96
C ASP A 200 2.68 -11.64 -7.10
N ASN A 201 2.10 -12.84 -7.03
CA ASN A 201 2.20 -13.86 -8.07
C ASN A 201 1.67 -13.40 -9.45
N LYS A 202 0.89 -12.32 -9.51
CA LYS A 202 0.41 -11.74 -10.77
C LYS A 202 1.39 -10.74 -11.38
N LEU A 203 2.17 -10.06 -10.55
CA LEU A 203 3.06 -8.96 -10.94
C LEU A 203 4.55 -9.33 -10.87
N ASP A 204 4.90 -10.35 -10.08
CA ASP A 204 6.26 -10.73 -9.74
C ASP A 204 6.39 -12.25 -9.50
N ASP A 205 6.91 -12.71 -8.36
CA ASP A 205 7.30 -14.12 -8.13
C ASP A 205 6.49 -14.84 -7.05
N GLY A 206 5.62 -14.14 -6.33
CA GLY A 206 4.79 -14.72 -5.28
C GLY A 206 5.55 -15.00 -3.97
N LEU A 207 6.77 -14.49 -3.84
CA LEU A 207 7.56 -14.55 -2.62
C LEU A 207 7.58 -13.16 -1.96
N PRO A 208 7.17 -13.04 -0.68
CA PRO A 208 7.02 -11.74 -0.03
C PRO A 208 8.35 -10.99 0.20
N ASN A 209 9.49 -11.62 -0.06
CA ASN A 209 10.81 -11.09 0.23
C ASN A 209 11.77 -11.10 -0.96
N SER A 210 11.24 -11.13 -2.18
CA SER A 210 12.04 -11.21 -3.40
C SER A 210 11.42 -10.34 -4.49
N GLY A 211 12.24 -9.94 -5.46
CA GLY A 211 11.79 -9.21 -6.63
C GLY A 211 11.46 -7.73 -6.37
N ILE A 212 10.43 -7.24 -7.07
CA ILE A 212 9.93 -5.86 -7.04
C ILE A 212 8.72 -5.70 -6.10
N ILE A 213 8.18 -6.79 -5.57
CA ILE A 213 7.09 -6.76 -4.59
C ILE A 213 7.59 -7.32 -3.27
N LEU A 214 7.48 -6.50 -2.23
CA LEU A 214 7.67 -6.96 -0.87
C LEU A 214 6.36 -6.95 -0.12
N ALA A 215 6.25 -7.87 0.84
CA ALA A 215 5.16 -7.86 1.81
C ALA A 215 5.69 -8.21 3.20
N ASP A 216 5.15 -7.51 4.17
CA ASP A 216 5.36 -7.79 5.58
C ASP A 216 4.04 -7.61 6.33
N HIS A 217 4.06 -7.88 7.63
CA HIS A 217 2.89 -7.65 8.46
C HIS A 217 2.81 -6.18 8.89
N GLY A 218 1.60 -5.65 9.01
CA GLY A 218 1.41 -4.29 9.50
C GLY A 218 1.67 -4.15 11.00
N ILE A 219 1.85 -2.92 11.46
CA ILE A 219 2.17 -2.63 12.86
C ILE A 219 0.97 -2.92 13.78
N ASP A 220 -0.24 -2.69 13.28
CA ASP A 220 -1.49 -2.93 14.02
C ASP A 220 -1.71 -4.38 14.46
N VAL A 221 -1.11 -5.34 13.76
CA VAL A 221 -1.29 -6.78 14.06
C VAL A 221 -0.16 -7.35 14.92
N GLY A 222 0.97 -6.65 15.05
CA GLY A 222 2.14 -7.09 15.81
C GLY A 222 2.64 -8.48 15.42
N ASN A 223 3.27 -9.19 16.35
CA ASN A 223 3.94 -10.47 16.05
C ASN A 223 3.00 -11.70 16.08
N SER A 224 1.76 -11.53 16.55
CA SER A 224 0.80 -12.63 16.75
C SER A 224 0.03 -13.00 15.49
N GLN A 225 0.01 -12.11 14.50
CA GLN A 225 -0.80 -12.19 13.30
C GLN A 225 0.08 -11.88 12.09
N GLN A 226 0.47 -12.94 11.39
CA GLN A 226 1.58 -12.86 10.43
C GLN A 226 1.08 -12.85 8.98
N CYS A 227 1.65 -11.93 8.20
CA CYS A 227 1.52 -11.91 6.75
C CYS A 227 2.37 -13.00 6.09
N THR A 228 3.60 -13.14 6.56
CA THR A 228 4.62 -14.04 6.01
C THR A 228 4.99 -15.12 7.02
N SER A 229 5.74 -16.13 6.59
CA SER A 229 6.21 -17.23 7.45
C SER A 229 7.20 -16.80 8.53
N LEU A 230 7.62 -15.53 8.54
CA LEU A 230 8.50 -14.99 9.58
C LEU A 230 7.70 -14.42 10.75
N SER A 231 8.06 -14.88 11.94
CA SER A 231 7.51 -14.43 13.22
C SER A 231 8.37 -13.34 13.87
N SER A 232 8.57 -12.22 13.18
CA SER A 232 9.33 -11.06 13.69
C SER A 232 8.46 -9.81 13.71
N TYR A 233 9.01 -8.67 14.13
CA TYR A 233 8.42 -7.35 13.87
C TYR A 233 8.65 -6.92 12.42
N ALA A 234 7.79 -6.04 11.90
CA ALA A 234 7.89 -5.41 10.57
C ALA A 234 9.28 -4.80 10.27
N SER A 235 10.04 -4.50 11.32
CA SER A 235 11.36 -3.88 11.29
C SER A 235 12.55 -4.84 11.32
N GLY A 236 12.29 -6.14 11.39
CA GLY A 236 13.31 -7.16 11.63
C GLY A 236 13.60 -8.04 10.42
N TYR A 237 13.19 -7.63 9.22
CA TYR A 237 13.30 -8.43 8.01
C TYR A 237 14.66 -8.25 7.33
N THR A 238 15.45 -9.32 7.32
CA THR A 238 16.85 -9.32 6.85
C THR A 238 17.04 -10.25 5.65
N SER A 239 18.13 -10.10 4.91
CA SER A 239 18.47 -11.10 3.87
C SER A 239 18.81 -12.48 4.47
N SER A 240 19.17 -12.51 5.75
CA SER A 240 19.49 -13.75 6.45
C SER A 240 18.27 -14.63 6.77
N ASP A 241 17.04 -14.10 6.62
CA ASP A 241 15.80 -14.84 6.88
C ASP A 241 15.50 -15.96 5.86
N GLY A 242 16.27 -16.02 4.76
CA GLY A 242 16.07 -17.00 3.69
C GLY A 242 14.77 -16.75 2.92
N THR A 243 14.31 -17.76 2.17
CA THR A 243 13.07 -17.64 1.38
C THR A 243 11.85 -17.69 2.29
N LEU A 244 11.00 -16.67 2.22
CA LEU A 244 9.75 -16.60 2.97
C LEU A 244 8.54 -17.00 2.11
N SER A 245 7.42 -17.26 2.76
CA SER A 245 6.15 -17.57 2.11
C SER A 245 5.01 -16.80 2.75
N TYR A 246 3.95 -16.52 1.99
CA TYR A 246 2.73 -15.92 2.54
C TYR A 246 1.96 -16.94 3.40
N MET A 247 1.44 -16.50 4.55
CA MET A 247 0.59 -17.30 5.42
C MET A 247 -0.84 -17.37 4.89
N ALA A 248 -1.03 -17.90 3.67
CA ALA A 248 -2.28 -17.85 2.90
C ALA A 248 -3.48 -18.54 3.57
N THR A 249 -3.27 -19.32 4.63
CA THR A 249 -4.33 -19.90 5.45
C THR A 249 -4.97 -18.90 6.41
N ASN A 250 -4.31 -17.77 6.69
CA ASN A 250 -4.84 -16.72 7.55
C ASN A 250 -5.93 -15.93 6.81
N ASP A 251 -7.08 -15.75 7.47
CA ASP A 251 -8.28 -15.16 6.88
C ASP A 251 -8.56 -13.71 7.32
N TYR A 252 -7.66 -13.13 8.10
CA TYR A 252 -7.67 -11.74 8.57
C TYR A 252 -6.69 -10.86 7.79
N ALA A 253 -6.90 -9.55 7.82
CA ALA A 253 -5.97 -8.59 7.24
C ALA A 253 -4.71 -8.53 8.11
N ALA A 254 -3.58 -8.94 7.52
CA ALA A 254 -2.29 -8.99 8.21
C ALA A 254 -1.17 -8.37 7.39
N CYS A 255 -1.37 -8.16 6.09
CA CYS A 255 -0.33 -7.71 5.17
C CYS A 255 -0.47 -6.23 4.85
N ARG A 256 0.67 -5.56 4.78
CA ARG A 256 0.89 -4.42 3.89
C ARG A 256 1.80 -4.87 2.74
N MET A 257 1.84 -4.12 1.66
CA MET A 257 2.69 -4.42 0.50
C MET A 257 3.50 -3.21 0.11
N MET A 258 4.69 -3.43 -0.42
CA MET A 258 5.56 -2.39 -0.97
C MET A 258 5.95 -2.78 -2.38
N PHE A 259 5.82 -1.84 -3.30
CA PHE A 259 6.19 -2.00 -4.68
C PHE A 259 7.44 -1.18 -4.94
N VAL A 260 8.52 -1.84 -5.35
CA VAL A 260 9.78 -1.18 -5.69
C VAL A 260 9.59 -0.29 -6.92
N MET A 261 10.00 0.96 -6.77
CA MET A 261 9.97 1.97 -7.83
C MET A 261 11.36 2.02 -8.46
N ASN A 262 11.45 1.54 -9.70
CA ASN A 262 12.68 1.59 -10.50
C ASN A 262 12.50 2.60 -11.65
N PHE A 263 13.57 3.34 -11.92
CA PHE A 263 13.72 4.23 -13.09
C PHE A 263 14.21 3.44 -14.30
#